data_AF-A0A940ZCF9-F1
#
_entry.id   AF-A0A940ZCF9-F1
#
_cell.length_a   1.000
_cell.length_b   1.000
_cell.length_c   1.000
_cell.angle_alpha   90.00
_cell.angle_beta   90.00
_cell.angle_gamma   90.00
#
_symmetry.space_group_name_H-M   'P 1'
#
loop_
_entity.id
_entity.type
_entity.pdbx_description
1 polymer ?
#
loop_
_entity_poly.entity_id
_entity_poly.type
_entity_poly.pdbx_seq_one_letter_code
_entity_poly.pdbx_strand_id
1 'polypeptide(L)'
;NVALWHERDISHSSVERVIGPDSTILLDYMLNRLTNLITNLVVYPENMMANLAQSRGLVFSEGILLRLVRKGLSREESYALVQKAAFQALTGKKSFETILLQDKSILAHLKPSEIREAFDLAHTLRHVDEIFRRVFRSAD
;
A
#
# COMPACT_ATOMS: atom_id res chain seq x y z
N ASN A 1 18.11 8.58 -34.97
CA ASN A 1 16.84 8.56 -35.75
C ASN A 1 16.04 9.85 -35.68
N VAL A 2 16.15 10.68 -34.63
CA VAL A 2 15.30 11.90 -34.49
C VAL A 2 15.93 13.13 -35.16
N ALA A 3 17.18 13.49 -34.84
CA ALA A 3 17.88 14.63 -35.46
C ALA A 3 18.64 14.20 -36.72
N LEU A 4 17.90 13.96 -37.81
CA LEU A 4 18.47 13.65 -39.12
C LEU A 4 18.99 14.92 -39.81
N TRP A 5 19.94 14.76 -40.74
CA TRP A 5 20.55 15.90 -41.42
C TRP A 5 19.71 16.40 -42.60
N HIS A 6 19.58 17.72 -42.73
CA HIS A 6 18.79 18.41 -43.76
C HIS A 6 17.35 17.86 -43.84
N GLU A 7 16.85 17.52 -45.04
CA GLU A 7 15.49 17.02 -45.23
C GLU A 7 15.32 15.55 -44.82
N ARG A 8 16.41 14.75 -44.84
CA ARG A 8 16.54 13.37 -44.33
C ARG A 8 17.88 12.73 -44.68
N ASP A 9 18.36 11.83 -43.81
CA ASP A 9 19.38 10.82 -44.14
C ASP A 9 18.85 9.39 -43.86
N ILE A 10 19.54 8.34 -44.33
CA ILE A 10 19.06 6.95 -44.27
C ILE A 10 19.49 6.18 -43.00
N SER A 11 20.25 6.80 -42.09
CA SER A 11 20.86 6.10 -40.94
C SER A 11 19.82 5.42 -40.03
N HIS A 12 18.64 6.01 -39.89
CA HIS A 12 17.53 5.45 -39.10
C HIS A 12 17.01 4.13 -39.64
N SER A 13 17.14 3.91 -40.96
CA SER A 13 16.50 2.81 -41.67
C SER A 13 17.08 1.45 -41.29
N SER A 14 18.40 1.32 -41.07
CA SER A 14 19.00 0.04 -40.62
C SER A 14 18.57 -0.30 -39.19
N VAL A 15 18.49 0.70 -38.31
CA VAL A 15 18.03 0.54 -36.94
C VAL A 15 16.55 0.15 -36.90
N GLU A 16 15.69 0.87 -37.63
CA GLU A 16 14.23 0.67 -37.63
C GLU A 16 13.78 -0.65 -38.25
N ARG A 17 14.55 -1.22 -39.19
CA ARG A 17 14.32 -2.57 -39.69
C ARG A 17 14.44 -3.65 -38.61
N VAL A 18 15.22 -3.38 -37.57
CA VAL A 18 15.40 -4.30 -36.42
C VAL A 18 14.42 -3.90 -35.32
N ILE A 19 14.51 -2.66 -34.82
CA ILE A 19 13.75 -2.26 -33.63
C ILE A 19 12.25 -2.20 -33.87
N GLY A 20 11.78 -1.93 -35.10
CA GLY A 20 10.35 -1.86 -35.40
C GLY A 20 9.67 -3.22 -35.24
N PRO A 21 10.06 -4.24 -36.03
CA PRO A 21 9.55 -5.59 -35.87
C PRO A 21 9.82 -6.17 -34.47
N ASP A 22 11.06 -6.07 -33.97
CA ASP A 22 11.42 -6.70 -32.70
C ASP A 22 10.62 -6.13 -31.53
N SER A 23 10.47 -4.80 -31.45
CA SER A 23 9.73 -4.17 -30.35
C SER A 23 8.24 -4.51 -30.39
N THR A 24 7.64 -4.54 -31.59
CA THR A 24 6.20 -4.80 -31.73
C THR A 24 5.85 -6.28 -31.51
N ILE A 25 6.66 -7.20 -32.04
CA ILE A 25 6.52 -8.64 -31.80
C ILE A 25 6.73 -8.96 -30.32
N LEU A 26 7.77 -8.39 -29.70
CA LEU A 26 8.04 -8.63 -28.29
C LEU A 26 6.90 -8.11 -27.41
N LEU A 27 6.38 -6.91 -27.70
CA LEU A 27 5.27 -6.35 -26.94
C LEU A 27 4.01 -7.22 -27.06
N ASP A 28 3.66 -7.66 -28.27
CA ASP A 28 2.53 -8.57 -28.48
C ASP A 28 2.68 -9.86 -27.66
N TYR A 29 3.87 -10.48 -27.72
CA TYR A 29 4.16 -11.67 -26.93
C TYR A 29 4.05 -11.43 -25.42
N MET A 30 4.64 -10.33 -24.92
CA MET A 30 4.61 -9.97 -23.50
C MET A 30 3.18 -9.73 -23.01
N LEU A 31 2.35 -9.03 -23.78
CA LEU A 31 0.96 -8.76 -23.45
C LEU A 31 0.14 -10.06 -23.38
N ASN A 32 0.27 -10.92 -24.40
CA ASN A 32 -0.40 -12.22 -24.40
C ASN A 32 0.02 -13.08 -23.20
N ARG A 33 1.33 -13.11 -22.88
CA ARG A 33 1.83 -13.88 -21.75
C ARG A 33 1.34 -13.32 -20.42
N LEU A 34 1.38 -12.00 -20.26
CA LEU A 34 0.93 -11.33 -19.04
C LEU A 34 -0.57 -11.51 -18.81
N THR A 35 -1.40 -11.37 -19.84
CA THR A 35 -2.84 -11.65 -19.74
C THR A 35 -3.08 -13.06 -19.21
N ASN A 36 -2.42 -14.07 -19.81
CA ASN A 36 -2.52 -15.44 -19.33
C ASN A 36 -2.00 -15.64 -17.90
N LEU A 37 -0.98 -14.87 -17.46
CA LEU A 37 -0.49 -14.90 -16.09
C LEU A 37 -1.59 -14.42 -15.13
N ILE A 38 -2.10 -13.21 -15.38
CA ILE A 38 -3.05 -12.55 -14.50
C ILE A 38 -4.37 -13.32 -14.45
N THR A 39 -4.87 -13.82 -15.58
CA THR A 39 -6.10 -14.63 -15.64
C THR A 39 -6.01 -15.91 -14.80
N ASN A 40 -4.83 -16.53 -14.74
CA ASN A 40 -4.62 -17.80 -14.03
C ASN A 40 -3.89 -17.63 -12.69
N LEU A 41 -3.75 -16.39 -12.20
CA LEU A 41 -3.03 -16.12 -10.97
C LEU A 41 -3.81 -16.66 -9.77
N VAL A 42 -3.21 -17.60 -9.04
CA VAL A 42 -3.79 -18.12 -7.80
C VAL A 42 -3.47 -17.15 -6.66
N VAL A 43 -4.52 -16.64 -6.03
CA VAL A 43 -4.44 -15.70 -4.91
C VAL A 43 -4.84 -16.40 -3.62
N TYR A 44 -4.08 -16.16 -2.54
CA TYR A 44 -4.27 -16.76 -1.22
C TYR A 44 -4.60 -15.69 -0.16
N PRO A 45 -5.89 -15.30 0.01
CA PRO A 45 -6.30 -14.24 0.93
C PRO A 45 -5.90 -14.50 2.39
N GLU A 46 -5.88 -15.76 2.82
CA GLU A 46 -5.46 -16.17 4.15
C GLU A 46 -3.98 -15.86 4.41
N ASN A 47 -3.13 -16.06 3.40
CA ASN A 47 -1.71 -15.71 3.49
C ASN A 47 -1.52 -14.18 3.50
N MET A 48 -2.33 -13.43 2.76
CA MET A 48 -2.32 -11.97 2.82
C MET A 48 -2.66 -11.47 4.23
N MET A 49 -3.69 -12.04 4.86
CA MET A 49 -4.08 -11.68 6.21
C MET A 49 -3.02 -12.11 7.25
N ALA A 50 -2.45 -13.31 7.09
CA ALA A 50 -1.37 -13.78 7.95
C ALA A 50 -0.14 -12.86 7.87
N ASN A 51 0.25 -12.43 6.67
CA ASN A 51 1.35 -11.49 6.47
C ASN A 51 1.08 -10.13 7.13
N LEU A 52 -0.16 -9.63 7.06
CA LEU A 52 -0.55 -8.41 7.77
C LEU A 52 -0.42 -8.59 9.29
N ALA A 53 -0.86 -9.74 9.81
CA ALA A 53 -0.79 -10.07 11.23
C ALA A 53 0.65 -10.24 11.76
N GLN A 54 1.63 -10.57 10.91
CA GLN A 54 3.05 -10.68 11.30
C GLN A 54 3.60 -9.38 11.88
N SER A 55 3.06 -8.22 11.48
CA SER A 55 3.44 -6.93 12.06
C SER A 55 2.95 -6.75 13.52
N ARG A 56 2.18 -7.71 14.05
CA ARG A 56 1.57 -7.67 15.39
C ARG A 56 0.76 -6.39 15.65
N GLY A 57 0.12 -5.86 14.61
CA GLY A 57 -0.74 -4.68 14.66
C GLY A 57 -0.02 -3.35 14.46
N LEU A 58 1.29 -3.34 14.22
CA LEU A 58 2.05 -2.09 13.94
C LEU A 58 1.53 -1.28 12.75
N VAL A 59 0.89 -1.93 11.77
CA VAL A 59 0.24 -1.27 10.62
C VAL A 59 -0.85 -0.27 11.04
N PHE A 60 -1.40 -0.39 12.26
CA PHE A 60 -2.43 0.52 12.80
C PHE A 60 -1.85 1.72 13.59
N SER A 61 -0.52 1.86 13.66
CA SER A 61 0.15 2.92 14.42
C SER A 61 -0.28 4.34 14.03
N GLU A 62 -0.47 4.61 12.73
CA GLU A 62 -0.96 5.91 12.26
C GLU A 62 -2.38 6.22 12.79
N GLY A 63 -3.26 5.21 12.81
CA GLY A 63 -4.63 5.37 13.31
C GLY A 63 -4.65 5.84 14.78
N ILE A 64 -3.76 5.28 15.60
CA ILE A 64 -3.59 5.68 16.99
C ILE A 64 -3.02 7.09 17.09
N LEU A 65 -1.98 7.42 16.31
CA LEU A 65 -1.38 8.75 16.28
C LEU A 65 -2.43 9.82 15.95
N LEU A 66 -3.22 9.60 14.90
CA LEU A 66 -4.26 10.55 14.48
C LEU A 66 -5.36 10.70 15.52
N ARG A 67 -5.72 9.62 16.23
CA ARG A 67 -6.68 9.70 17.34
C ARG A 67 -6.12 10.52 18.52
N LEU A 68 -4.86 10.37 18.87
CA LEU A 68 -4.21 11.19 19.91
C LEU A 68 -4.17 12.67 19.53
N VAL A 69 -3.80 13.00 18.29
CA VAL A 69 -3.82 14.37 17.78
C VAL A 69 -5.24 14.97 17.86
N ARG A 70 -6.27 14.19 17.48
CA ARG A 70 -7.67 14.64 17.61
C ARG A 70 -8.14 14.84 19.05
N LYS A 71 -7.46 14.25 20.03
CA LYS A 71 -7.70 14.46 21.48
C LYS A 71 -6.94 15.65 22.05
N GLY A 72 -6.19 16.38 21.23
CA GLY A 72 -5.54 17.63 21.60
C GLY A 72 -4.05 17.54 21.89
N LEU A 73 -3.41 16.38 21.69
CA LEU A 73 -1.95 16.28 21.77
C LEU A 73 -1.31 16.93 20.54
N SER A 74 -0.12 17.48 20.71
CA SER A 74 0.70 17.84 19.57
C SER A 74 1.06 16.60 18.76
N ARG A 75 1.40 16.79 17.48
CA ARG A 75 1.85 15.70 16.62
C ARG A 75 3.14 15.06 17.14
N GLU A 76 4.04 15.87 17.71
CA GLU A 76 5.31 15.41 18.27
C GLU A 76 5.09 14.52 19.50
N GLU A 77 4.28 14.96 20.46
CA GLU A 77 3.91 14.17 21.64
C GLU A 77 3.21 12.87 21.24
N SER A 78 2.24 12.95 20.32
CA SER A 78 1.52 11.78 19.79
C SER A 78 2.47 10.78 19.14
N TYR A 79 3.43 11.28 18.35
CA TYR A 79 4.43 10.44 17.70
C TYR A 79 5.34 9.76 18.72
N ALA A 80 5.84 10.48 19.72
CA ALA A 80 6.71 9.92 20.76
C ALA A 80 6.03 8.79 21.54
N LEU A 81 4.75 8.96 21.93
CA LEU A 81 3.98 7.94 22.63
C LEU A 81 3.77 6.68 21.78
N VAL A 82 3.33 6.87 20.52
CA VAL A 82 3.09 5.76 19.59
C VAL A 82 4.38 5.04 19.23
N GLN A 83 5.46 5.78 18.98
CA GLN A 83 6.77 5.23 18.66
C GLN A 83 7.30 4.36 19.81
N LYS A 84 7.18 4.82 21.05
CA LYS A 84 7.57 4.04 22.24
C LYS A 84 6.80 2.72 22.32
N ALA A 85 5.48 2.77 22.16
CA ALA A 85 4.64 1.56 22.18
C ALA A 85 4.97 0.62 21.01
N ALA A 86 5.26 1.16 19.82
CA ALA A 86 5.65 0.40 18.65
C ALA A 86 7.00 -0.32 18.85
N PHE A 87 8.00 0.34 19.42
CA PHE A 87 9.29 -0.28 19.75
C PHE A 87 9.16 -1.42 20.77
N GLN A 88 8.29 -1.26 21.76
CA GLN A 88 7.99 -2.31 22.72
C GLN A 88 7.32 -3.52 22.05
N ALA A 89 6.44 -3.29 21.07
CA ALA A 89 5.79 -4.36 20.32
C ALA A 89 6.80 -5.10 19.45
N LEU A 90 7.74 -4.36 18.83
CA LEU A 90 8.76 -4.92 17.96
C LEU A 90 9.75 -5.81 18.73
N THR A 91 10.25 -5.32 19.87
CA THR A 91 11.28 -6.01 20.68
C THR A 91 10.69 -7.04 21.65
N GLY A 92 9.42 -6.89 22.04
CA GLY A 92 8.72 -7.78 22.97
C GLY A 92 8.03 -8.96 22.28
N LYS A 93 7.17 -9.66 23.04
CA LYS A 93 6.28 -10.74 22.53
C LYS A 93 4.81 -10.34 22.41
N LYS A 94 4.41 -9.20 22.99
CA LYS A 94 3.01 -8.73 23.03
C LYS A 94 2.64 -8.02 21.72
N SER A 95 1.35 -8.02 21.37
CA SER A 95 0.85 -7.23 20.25
C SER A 95 0.89 -5.74 20.55
N PHE A 96 0.94 -4.91 19.51
CA PHE A 96 0.88 -3.45 19.63
C PHE A 96 -0.39 -3.00 20.35
N GLU A 97 -1.54 -3.60 20.04
CA GLU A 97 -2.81 -3.34 20.73
C GLU A 97 -2.71 -3.61 22.24
N THR A 98 -2.14 -4.75 22.62
CA THR A 98 -1.99 -5.13 24.03
C THR A 98 -1.11 -4.13 24.79
N ILE A 99 -0.06 -3.62 24.14
CA ILE A 99 0.83 -2.62 24.74
C ILE A 99 0.08 -1.30 24.94
N LEU A 100 -0.66 -0.83 23.95
CA LEU A 100 -1.47 0.39 24.06
C LEU A 100 -2.52 0.29 25.16
N LEU A 101 -3.19 -0.86 25.29
CA LEU A 101 -4.17 -1.12 26.35
C LEU A 101 -3.57 -1.23 27.75
N GLN A 102 -2.25 -1.32 27.87
CA GLN A 102 -1.52 -1.36 29.14
C GLN A 102 -0.79 -0.05 29.45
N ASP A 103 -0.67 0.86 28.48
CA ASP A 103 0.04 2.12 28.64
C ASP A 103 -0.87 3.21 29.23
N LYS A 104 -0.59 3.58 30.49
CA LYS A 104 -1.33 4.64 31.19
C LYS A 104 -1.27 6.00 30.49
N SER A 105 -0.18 6.31 29.79
CA SER A 105 -0.04 7.57 29.05
C SER A 105 -0.96 7.62 27.84
N ILE A 106 -1.20 6.49 27.17
CA ILE A 106 -2.18 6.37 26.08
C ILE A 106 -3.60 6.40 26.64
N LEU A 107 -3.86 5.63 27.70
CA LEU A 107 -5.18 5.53 28.33
C LEU A 107 -5.67 6.83 28.98
N ALA A 108 -4.76 7.76 29.29
CA ALA A 108 -5.12 9.11 29.73
C ALA A 108 -5.88 9.91 28.66
N HIS A 109 -5.73 9.55 27.38
CA HIS A 109 -6.31 10.28 26.26
C HIS A 109 -7.30 9.46 25.43
N LEU A 110 -7.10 8.13 25.35
CA LEU A 110 -7.94 7.22 24.56
C LEU A 110 -8.57 6.14 25.44
N LYS A 111 -9.87 5.93 25.27
CA LYS A 111 -10.57 4.80 25.88
C LYS A 111 -10.15 3.48 25.20
N PRO A 112 -10.22 2.34 25.91
CA PRO A 112 -9.97 1.02 25.31
C PRO A 112 -10.79 0.74 24.04
N SER A 113 -12.04 1.23 23.97
CA SER A 113 -12.89 1.12 22.79
C SER A 113 -12.33 1.91 21.59
N GLU A 114 -11.83 3.11 21.83
CA GLU A 114 -11.25 3.97 20.78
C GLU A 114 -9.92 3.41 20.25
N ILE A 115 -9.17 2.71 21.10
CA ILE A 115 -7.98 1.97 20.69
C ILE A 115 -8.39 0.80 19.78
N ARG A 116 -9.33 -0.05 20.22
CA ARG A 116 -9.80 -1.20 19.41
C ARG A 116 -10.36 -0.78 18.06
N GLU A 117 -11.12 0.31 18.01
CA GLU A 117 -11.67 0.85 16.77
C GLU A 117 -10.58 1.29 15.78
N ALA A 118 -9.38 1.66 16.26
CA ALA A 118 -8.25 1.98 15.38
C ALA A 118 -7.64 0.74 14.70
N PHE A 119 -7.93 -0.46 15.20
CA PHE A 119 -7.47 -1.73 14.65
C PHE A 119 -8.48 -2.37 13.69
N ASP A 120 -9.60 -1.68 13.40
CA ASP A 120 -10.58 -2.15 12.43
C ASP A 120 -10.09 -1.89 10.99
N LEU A 121 -9.79 -2.97 10.27
CA LEU A 121 -9.36 -2.90 8.87
C LEU A 121 -10.47 -2.36 7.95
N ALA A 122 -11.75 -2.55 8.30
CA ALA A 122 -12.86 -2.01 7.52
C ALA A 122 -12.81 -0.48 7.45
N HIS A 123 -12.35 0.17 8.52
CA HIS A 123 -12.10 1.60 8.50
C HIS A 123 -11.07 1.97 7.43
N THR A 124 -9.93 1.27 7.35
CA THR A 124 -8.88 1.54 6.34
C THR A 124 -9.37 1.30 4.91
N LEU A 125 -10.23 0.30 4.70
CA LEU A 125 -10.73 -0.10 3.38
C LEU A 125 -12.04 0.60 2.96
N ARG A 126 -12.58 1.52 3.77
CA ARG A 126 -13.89 2.16 3.55
C ARG A 126 -14.09 2.87 2.21
N HIS A 127 -13.01 3.25 1.52
CA HIS A 127 -13.06 3.94 0.22
C HIS A 127 -12.80 3.02 -0.97
N VAL A 128 -12.62 1.70 -0.76
CA VAL A 128 -12.37 0.75 -1.85
C VAL A 128 -13.50 0.78 -2.88
N ASP A 129 -14.76 0.73 -2.45
CA ASP A 129 -15.92 0.77 -3.35
C ASP A 129 -16.00 2.07 -4.15
N GLU A 130 -15.61 3.19 -3.55
CA GLU A 130 -15.57 4.48 -4.22
C GLU A 130 -14.51 4.50 -5.33
N ILE A 131 -13.32 3.95 -5.07
CA ILE A 131 -12.23 3.84 -6.05
C ILE A 131 -12.65 2.91 -7.19
N PHE A 132 -13.19 1.72 -6.88
CA PHE A 132 -13.67 0.76 -7.89
C PHE A 132 -14.75 1.39 -8.77
N ARG A 133 -15.68 2.11 -8.16
CA ARG A 133 -16.72 2.85 -8.89
C ARG A 133 -16.13 3.92 -9.81
N ARG A 134 -15.04 4.59 -9.47
CA ARG A 134 -14.40 5.57 -10.37
C ARG A 134 -13.68 4.90 -11.54
N VAL A 135 -13.03 3.76 -11.31
CA VAL A 135 -12.21 3.05 -12.32
C VAL A 135 -13.08 2.25 -13.29
N PHE A 136 -14.13 1.59 -12.79
CA PHE A 136 -14.96 0.68 -13.57
C PHE A 136 -16.31 1.27 -14.01
N ARG A 137 -16.60 2.56 -13.73
CA ARG A 137 -17.75 3.26 -14.31
C ARG A 137 -17.45 3.70 -15.75
N SER A 138 -17.59 2.75 -16.68
CA SER A 138 -18.22 2.93 -17.99
C SER A 138 -18.01 1.67 -18.84
N ALA A 139 -19.02 0.82 -18.86
CA ALA A 139 -19.45 0.00 -19.99
C ALA A 139 -20.89 -0.47 -19.68
N ASP A 140 -21.83 0.48 -19.77
CA ASP A 140 -23.17 0.14 -20.27
C ASP A 140 -23.08 -0.01 -21.79
#